data_AF-A0A060C4S4-F1
#
_entry.id   AF-A0A060C4S4-F1
#
_cell.length_a   1.000
_cell.length_b   1.000
_cell.length_c   1.000
_cell.angle_alpha   90.00
_cell.angle_beta   90.00
_cell.angle_gamma   90.00
#
_symmetry.space_group_name_H-M   'P 1'
#
loop_
_entity.id
_entity.type
_entity.pdbx_description
1 polymer ?
#
loop_
_entity_poly.entity_id
_entity_poly.type
_entity_poly.pdbx_seq_one_letter_code
_entity_poly.pdbx_strand_id
1 'polypeptide(L)'
;MSKRGITLYLHVHQPYRVREYSVFDTSIDHNYFNDSNWNSDRNNQRIFDRVADKSYRPMNALLEKLLNQHPDFKLSLSITGT
;
A
#
# COMPACT_ATOMS: atom_id res chain seq x y z
N MET A 1 14.86 -28.00 -24.75
CA MET A 1 13.42 -27.76 -24.51
C MET A 1 13.25 -26.36 -23.94
N SER A 2 12.32 -25.55 -24.47
CA SER A 2 11.99 -24.25 -23.88
C SER A 2 11.19 -24.46 -22.59
N LYS A 3 11.70 -23.99 -21.45
CA LYS A 3 10.94 -23.96 -20.19
C LYS A 3 9.93 -22.81 -20.28
N ARG A 4 8.64 -23.11 -20.13
CA ARG A 4 7.59 -22.09 -19.99
C ARG A 4 7.58 -21.59 -18.54
N GLY A 5 7.53 -20.28 -18.35
CA GLY A 5 7.47 -19.65 -17.03
C GLY A 5 6.17 -18.88 -16.85
N ILE A 6 5.72 -18.77 -15.60
CA ILE A 6 4.64 -17.87 -15.18
C ILE A 6 5.26 -16.88 -14.21
N THR A 7 4.99 -15.59 -14.36
CA THR A 7 5.43 -14.55 -13.43
C THR A 7 4.22 -13.84 -12.87
N LEU A 8 4.12 -13.80 -11.54
CA LEU A 8 3.12 -12.99 -10.84
C LEU A 8 3.62 -11.54 -10.81
N TYR A 9 2.78 -10.62 -11.33
CA TYR A 9 3.01 -9.18 -11.21
C TYR A 9 2.04 -8.60 -10.18
N LEU A 10 2.59 -8.06 -9.10
CA LEU A 10 1.84 -7.52 -7.98
C LEU A 10 2.10 -6.01 -7.89
N HIS A 11 1.05 -5.21 -8.09
CA HIS A 11 1.11 -3.76 -8.00
C HIS A 11 0.56 -3.28 -6.65
N VAL A 12 1.43 -2.71 -5.83
CA VAL A 12 1.14 -2.17 -4.51
C VAL A 12 0.99 -0.66 -4.62
N HIS A 13 -0.23 -0.18 -4.41
CA HIS A 13 -0.56 1.24 -4.47
C HIS A 13 -1.49 1.64 -3.32
N GLN A 14 -1.11 2.68 -2.57
CA GLN A 14 -1.98 3.41 -1.65
C GLN A 14 -1.87 4.90 -1.92
N PRO A 15 -2.93 5.57 -2.40
CA PRO A 15 -2.88 7.01 -2.61
C PRO A 15 -3.08 7.79 -1.30
N TYR A 16 -2.41 8.94 -1.19
CA TYR A 16 -2.76 9.97 -0.20
C TYR A 16 -4.16 10.54 -0.48
N ARG A 17 -4.99 10.59 0.57
CA ARG A 17 -6.30 11.23 0.59
C ARG A 17 -6.17 12.62 1.19
N VAL A 18 -6.72 13.60 0.51
CA VAL A 18 -6.85 14.95 1.07
C VAL A 18 -7.82 14.88 2.25
N ARG A 19 -7.45 15.47 3.39
CA ARG A 19 -8.34 15.62 4.55
C ARG A 19 -9.57 16.45 4.18
N GLU A 20 -10.51 16.58 5.08
CA GLU A 20 -11.53 17.63 4.90
C GLU A 20 -10.84 18.99 4.93
N TYR A 21 -10.80 19.68 3.79
CA TYR A 21 -10.09 20.94 3.59
C TYR A 21 -11.05 21.96 2.98
N SER A 22 -11.39 22.99 3.75
CA SER A 22 -12.36 24.01 3.40
C SER A 22 -11.67 25.33 3.03
N VAL A 23 -12.45 26.29 2.52
CA VAL A 23 -11.95 27.65 2.25
C VAL A 23 -11.41 28.34 3.51
N PHE A 24 -11.90 27.96 4.68
CA PHE A 24 -11.46 28.51 5.97
C PHE A 24 -10.08 28.01 6.39
N ASP A 25 -9.64 26.85 5.87
CA ASP A 25 -8.32 26.29 6.15
C ASP A 25 -7.20 26.99 5.37
N THR A 26 -7.53 27.65 4.25
CA THR A 26 -6.57 28.13 3.23
C THR A 26 -5.44 29.04 3.73
N SER A 27 -5.64 29.75 4.83
CA SER A 27 -4.65 30.67 5.42
C SER A 27 -4.18 30.25 6.82
N ILE A 28 -4.65 29.12 7.34
CA ILE A 28 -4.45 28.69 8.73
C ILE A 28 -3.64 27.39 8.77
N ASP A 29 -4.00 26.44 7.91
CA ASP A 29 -3.37 25.13 7.88
C ASP A 29 -3.13 24.69 6.43
N HIS A 30 -1.89 24.34 6.13
CA HIS A 30 -1.46 23.86 4.82
C HIS A 30 -1.18 22.35 4.82
N ASN A 31 -1.53 21.66 5.91
CA ASN A 31 -1.48 20.21 5.95
C ASN A 31 -2.70 19.62 5.24
N TYR A 32 -2.51 19.22 3.99
CA TYR A 32 -3.59 18.66 3.18
C TYR A 32 -3.92 17.19 3.49
N PHE A 33 -3.06 16.44 4.18
CA PHE A 33 -3.13 14.97 4.19
C PHE A 33 -3.25 14.34 5.59
N ASN A 34 -2.99 15.10 6.65
CA ASN A 34 -3.09 14.61 8.02
C ASN A 34 -4.47 14.97 8.59
N ASP A 35 -5.42 14.05 8.46
CA ASP A 35 -6.71 14.17 9.13
C ASP A 35 -6.58 13.83 10.62
N SER A 36 -6.86 14.81 11.48
CA SER A 36 -6.81 14.65 12.94
C SER A 36 -7.93 13.76 13.49
N ASN A 37 -9.02 13.60 12.76
CA ASN A 37 -10.09 12.69 13.13
C ASN A 37 -9.69 11.25 12.78
N TRP A 38 -9.32 10.47 13.80
CA TRP A 38 -8.98 9.06 13.61
C TRP A 38 -10.12 8.26 12.99
N ASN A 39 -11.38 8.61 13.24
CA ASN A 39 -12.51 7.86 12.70
C ASN A 39 -12.83 8.22 11.24
N SER A 40 -12.18 9.23 10.67
CA SER A 40 -12.35 9.68 9.29
C SER A 40 -11.87 8.66 8.26
N ASP A 41 -12.61 8.55 7.16
CA ASP A 41 -12.21 7.78 5.97
C ASP A 41 -11.18 8.52 5.10
N ARG A 42 -10.64 9.64 5.58
CA ARG A 42 -9.53 10.38 4.97
C ARG A 42 -8.25 10.30 5.80
N ASN A 43 -8.28 9.63 6.96
CA ASN A 43 -7.08 9.42 7.75
C ASN A 43 -6.15 8.41 7.05
N ASN A 44 -5.10 8.93 6.40
CA ASN A 44 -4.17 8.15 5.60
C ASN A 44 -3.46 7.07 6.40
N GLN A 45 -3.01 7.38 7.62
CA GLN A 45 -2.33 6.42 8.48
C GLN A 45 -3.23 5.22 8.81
N ARG A 46 -4.44 5.49 9.33
CA ARG A 46 -5.40 4.42 9.69
C ARG A 46 -5.71 3.52 8.50
N ILE A 47 -5.92 4.11 7.33
CA ILE A 47 -6.26 3.35 6.12
C ILE A 47 -5.05 2.53 5.66
N PHE A 48 -3.86 3.12 5.63
CA PHE A 48 -2.64 2.45 5.24
C PHE A 48 -2.36 1.26 6.17
N ASP A 49 -2.42 1.45 7.49
CA ASP A 49 -2.20 0.40 8.48
C ASP A 49 -3.21 -0.74 8.31
N ARG A 50 -4.50 -0.40 8.16
CA ARG A 50 -5.56 -1.40 7.92
C ARG A 50 -5.28 -2.23 6.66
N VAL A 51 -4.86 -1.60 5.57
CA VAL A 51 -4.56 -2.33 4.32
C VAL A 51 -3.28 -3.15 4.46
N ALA A 52 -2.25 -2.59 5.11
CA ALA A 52 -0.99 -3.29 5.34
C ALA A 52 -1.19 -4.56 6.17
N ASP A 53 -1.99 -4.48 7.24
CA ASP A 53 -2.27 -5.61 8.11
C ASP A 53 -3.16 -6.66 7.44
N LYS A 54 -4.11 -6.22 6.59
CA LYS A 54 -5.00 -7.15 5.87
C LYS A 54 -4.33 -7.78 4.64
N SER A 55 -3.38 -7.10 4.00
CA SER A 55 -2.88 -7.49 2.68
C SER A 55 -1.35 -7.58 2.62
N TYR A 56 -0.63 -6.48 2.87
CA TYR A 56 0.80 -6.43 2.55
C TYR A 56 1.64 -7.32 3.46
N ARG A 57 1.42 -7.26 4.78
CA ARG A 57 2.13 -8.09 5.76
C ARG A 57 1.86 -9.59 5.55
N PRO A 58 0.61 -10.07 5.51
CA PRO A 58 0.36 -11.50 5.33
C PRO A 58 0.81 -12.01 3.96
N MET A 59 0.66 -11.22 2.89
CA MET A 59 1.13 -11.61 1.56
C MET A 59 2.65 -11.70 1.53
N ASN A 60 3.38 -10.71 2.05
CA ASN A 60 4.84 -10.74 2.05
C ASN A 60 5.39 -11.92 2.85
N ALA A 61 4.78 -12.28 3.98
CA ALA A 61 5.16 -13.47 4.75
C ALA A 61 4.97 -14.77 3.94
N LEU A 62 3.88 -14.87 3.18
CA LEU A 62 3.63 -16.00 2.28
C LEU A 62 4.63 -16.04 1.12
N LEU A 63 4.87 -14.90 0.47
CA LEU A 63 5.79 -14.80 -0.66
C LEU A 63 7.23 -15.13 -0.24
N GLU A 64 7.67 -14.68 0.94
CA GLU A 64 8.97 -15.03 1.51
C GLU A 64 9.10 -16.55 1.73
N LYS A 65 8.06 -17.18 2.31
CA LYS A 65 8.03 -18.64 2.46
C LYS A 65 8.16 -19.35 1.11
N LEU A 66 7.43 -18.90 0.09
CA LEU A 66 7.46 -19.52 -1.24
C LEU A 66 8.81 -19.32 -1.94
N LEU A 67 9.43 -18.15 -1.80
CA LEU A 67 10.78 -17.87 -2.31
C LEU A 67 11.82 -18.80 -1.69
N ASN A 68 11.72 -19.05 -0.37
CA ASN A 68 12.62 -19.96 0.34
C ASN A 68 12.37 -21.43 0.00
N GLN A 69 11.12 -21.83 -0.21
CA GLN A 69 10.73 -23.22 -0.47
C GLN A 69 10.98 -23.65 -1.93
N HIS A 70 10.90 -22.72 -2.88
CA HIS A 70 10.95 -23.02 -4.31
C HIS A 70 12.02 -22.18 -5.03
N PRO A 71 13.22 -22.74 -5.31
CA PRO A 71 14.32 -22.00 -5.95
C PRO A 71 13.98 -21.38 -7.31
N ASP A 72 13.10 -22.03 -8.08
CA ASP A 72 12.63 -21.57 -9.38
C ASP A 72 11.46 -20.56 -9.28
N PHE A 73 10.90 -20.33 -8.09
CA PHE A 73 9.83 -19.34 -7.90
C PHE A 73 10.39 -17.92 -8.00
N LYS A 74 9.70 -17.08 -8.77
CA LYS A 74 10.05 -15.69 -9.07
C LYS A 74 8.76 -14.88 -9.15
N LEU A 75 8.84 -13.61 -8.74
CA LEU A 75 7.72 -12.68 -8.76
C LEU A 75 8.22 -11.26 -9.02
N SER A 76 7.32 -10.39 -9.48
CA SER A 76 7.59 -8.97 -9.69
C SER A 76 6.68 -8.13 -8.80
N LEU A 77 7.27 -7.19 -8.07
CA LEU A 77 6.55 -6.21 -7.25
C LEU A 77 6.76 -4.81 -7.84
N SER A 78 5.69 -4.06 -7.98
CA SER A 78 5.72 -2.62 -8.26
C SER A 78 5.12 -1.89 -7.08
N ILE A 79 5.83 -0.90 -6.53
CA ILE A 79 5.41 -0.13 -5.36
C ILE A 79 5.40 1.35 -5.76
N THR A 80 4.25 2.01 -5.61
CA THR A 80 4.15 3.44 -5.89
C THR A 80 4.83 4.28 -4.81
N GLY A 81 5.39 5.43 -5.19
CA GLY A 81 6.00 6.39 -4.26
C GLY A 81 5.02 7.41 -3.65
N THR A 82 3.74 7.26 -3.97
CA THR A 82 2.62 8.02 -3.41
C THR A 82 2.03 7.31 -2.22
#